data_AF-A0A7Y1VYB4-F1
#
_entry.id   AF-A0A7Y1VYB4-F1
#
_cell.length_a   1.000
_cell.length_b   1.000
_cell.length_c   1.000
_cell.angle_alpha   90.00
_cell.angle_beta   90.00
_cell.angle_gamma   90.00
#
_symmetry.space_group_name_H-M   'P 1'
#
loop_
_entity.id
_entity.type
_entity.pdbx_description
1 polymer ?
#
loop_
_entity_poly.entity_id
_entity_poly.type
_entity_poly.pdbx_seq_one_letter_code
_entity_poly.pdbx_strand_id
1 'polypeptide(L)'
;MSSNRLEKYDKLWFGMLAAIIMPLFWYFILQSLFDGLETMGYIEPGAIDSDFRQRTSALVGICLNILPLQIFKTQYMDRAMRGVIFPTVLYVAVWLYLFGSSVL
;
A
#
# COMPACT_ATOMS: atom_id res chain seq x y z
N MET A 1 -13.08 23.48 18.31
CA MET A 1 -12.05 24.47 17.92
C MET A 1 -10.69 23.82 17.62
N SER A 2 -10.65 22.64 16.96
CA SER A 2 -9.41 21.92 16.57
C SER A 2 -9.20 21.79 15.05
N SER A 3 -10.15 22.28 14.24
CA SER A 3 -10.19 22.03 12.78
C SER A 3 -9.10 22.75 11.98
N ASN A 4 -8.58 23.88 12.47
CA ASN A 4 -7.67 24.74 11.69
C ASN A 4 -6.23 24.23 11.52
N ARG A 5 -5.80 23.16 12.23
CA ARG A 5 -4.40 22.68 12.10
C ARG A 5 -4.16 21.77 10.90
N LEU A 6 -5.21 21.11 10.39
CA LEU A 6 -5.07 20.09 9.36
C LEU A 6 -5.21 20.64 7.94
N GLU A 7 -5.97 21.73 7.74
CA GLU A 7 -6.02 22.46 6.46
C GLU A 7 -4.63 22.93 6.00
N LYS A 8 -3.73 23.26 6.92
CA LYS A 8 -2.35 23.66 6.58
C LYS A 8 -1.56 22.53 5.88
N TYR A 9 -1.95 21.28 6.12
CA TYR A 9 -1.36 20.09 5.54
C TYR A 9 -2.19 19.52 4.37
N ASP A 10 -3.27 20.18 3.96
CA ASP A 10 -4.05 19.82 2.76
C ASP A 10 -3.30 20.22 1.48
N LYS A 11 -2.12 19.63 1.33
CA LYS A 11 -1.27 19.74 0.16
C LYS A 11 -1.36 18.42 -0.60
N LEU A 12 -1.63 18.53 -1.90
CA LEU A 12 -1.70 17.40 -2.82
C LEU A 12 -0.45 16.51 -2.72
N TRP A 13 0.72 17.12 -2.58
CA TRP A 13 2.00 16.43 -2.39
C TRP A 13 2.08 15.54 -1.13
N PHE A 14 1.38 15.91 -0.05
CA PHE A 14 1.38 15.10 1.18
C PHE A 14 0.64 13.77 0.96
N GLY A 15 -0.51 13.82 0.28
CA GLY A 15 -1.24 12.63 -0.13
C GLY A 15 -0.45 11.74 -1.08
N MET A 16 0.30 12.36 -2.02
CA MET A 16 1.17 11.62 -2.94
C MET A 16 2.27 10.85 -2.21
N LEU A 17 3.00 11.51 -1.30
CA LEU A 17 4.08 10.88 -0.54
C LEU A 17 3.56 9.73 0.33
N ALA A 18 2.42 9.95 1.02
CA ALA A 18 1.80 8.90 1.83
C ALA A 18 1.44 7.67 0.98
N ALA A 19 0.82 7.86 -0.18
CA ALA A 19 0.44 6.78 -1.08
C ALA A 19 1.61 6.09 -1.79
N ILE A 20 2.81 6.70 -1.77
CA ILE A 20 4.04 6.08 -2.28
C ILE A 20 4.72 5.24 -1.21
N ILE A 21 4.78 5.75 0.02
CA ILE A 21 5.48 5.10 1.13
C ILE A 21 4.66 3.92 1.67
N MET A 22 3.34 4.07 1.74
CA MET A 22 2.46 3.05 2.35
C MET A 22 2.52 1.69 1.66
N PRO A 23 2.47 1.55 0.31
CA PRO A 23 2.54 0.24 -0.34
C PRO A 23 3.86 -0.47 -0.09
N LEU A 24 4.97 0.27 -0.09
CA LEU A 24 6.30 -0.27 0.21
C LEU A 24 6.36 -0.76 1.64
N PHE A 25 5.89 0.05 2.59
CA PHE A 25 5.85 -0.31 4.00
C PHE A 25 5.03 -1.59 4.24
N TRP A 26 3.84 -1.69 3.63
CA TRP A 26 3.00 -2.87 3.75
C TRP A 26 3.60 -4.10 3.10
N TYR A 27 4.25 -3.96 1.94
CA TYR A 27 4.96 -5.05 1.30
C TYR A 27 6.03 -5.64 2.22
N PHE A 28 6.87 -4.80 2.84
CA PHE A 28 7.88 -5.26 3.79
C PHE A 28 7.27 -5.96 5.01
N ILE A 29 6.21 -5.38 5.60
CA ILE A 29 5.51 -6.00 6.73
C ILE A 29 4.98 -7.37 6.39
N LEU A 30 4.34 -7.52 5.21
CA LEU A 30 3.78 -8.80 4.80
C LEU A 30 4.88 -9.85 4.60
N GLN A 31 5.99 -9.50 3.95
CA GLN A 31 7.12 -10.42 3.78
C GLN A 31 7.71 -10.83 5.13
N SER A 32 7.96 -9.87 6.03
CA SER A 32 8.45 -10.18 7.38
C SER A 32 7.47 -11.02 8.19
N LEU A 33 6.16 -10.84 7.99
CA LEU A 33 5.14 -11.68 8.63
C LEU A 33 5.21 -13.13 8.12
N PHE A 34 5.33 -13.34 6.80
CA PHE A 34 5.49 -14.68 6.24
C PHE A 34 6.77 -15.34 6.72
N ASP A 35 7.91 -14.65 6.69
CA ASP A 35 9.18 -15.16 7.18
C ASP A 35 9.11 -15.47 8.69
N GLY A 36 8.39 -14.65 9.47
CA GLY A 36 8.11 -14.90 10.89
C GLY A 36 7.28 -16.15 11.13
N LEU A 37 6.28 -16.41 10.29
CA LEU A 37 5.44 -17.61 10.38
C LEU A 37 6.21 -18.89 9.99
N GLU A 38 7.09 -18.81 8.98
CA GLU A 38 7.97 -19.91 8.59
C GLU A 38 8.98 -20.24 9.70
N THR A 39 9.62 -19.23 10.30
CA THR A 39 10.60 -19.43 11.39
C THR A 39 9.98 -19.99 12.67
N MET A 40 8.70 -19.70 12.93
CA MET A 40 7.95 -20.28 14.05
C MET A 40 7.41 -21.69 13.76
N GLY A 41 7.56 -22.20 12.54
CA GLY A 41 7.09 -23.52 12.15
C GLY A 41 5.58 -23.62 11.89
N TYR A 42 4.87 -22.48 11.75
CA TYR A 42 3.45 -22.47 11.38
C TYR A 42 3.23 -22.75 9.89
N ILE A 43 4.22 -22.48 9.06
CA ILE A 43 4.21 -22.70 7.61
C ILE A 43 5.46 -23.51 7.26
N GLU A 44 5.32 -24.57 6.46
CA GLU A 44 6.48 -25.31 5.96
C GLU A 44 7.29 -24.42 5.00
N PRO A 45 8.64 -24.43 5.06
CA PRO A 45 9.47 -23.66 4.15
C PRO A 45 9.16 -23.99 2.69
N GLY A 46 8.75 -22.99 1.92
CA GLY A 46 8.36 -23.16 0.51
C GLY A 46 6.95 -23.72 0.28
N ALA A 47 6.11 -23.84 1.31
CA ALA A 47 4.71 -24.23 1.15
C ALA A 47 3.90 -23.25 0.28
N ILE A 48 4.29 -21.97 0.31
CA ILE A 48 3.74 -20.94 -0.56
C ILE A 48 4.79 -20.62 -1.61
N ASP A 49 4.41 -20.77 -2.88
CA ASP A 49 5.25 -20.37 -4.00
C ASP A 49 5.71 -18.90 -3.84
N SER A 50 7.02 -18.66 -3.94
CA SER A 50 7.58 -17.35 -3.59
C SER A 50 7.08 -16.25 -4.53
N ASP A 51 6.80 -16.62 -5.78
CA ASP A 51 6.31 -15.72 -6.80
C ASP A 51 4.82 -15.40 -6.58
N PHE A 52 3.99 -16.39 -6.21
CA PHE A 52 2.63 -16.15 -5.70
C PHE A 52 2.62 -15.25 -4.45
N ARG A 53 3.52 -15.50 -3.49
CA ARG A 53 3.66 -14.70 -2.26
C ARG A 53 4.01 -13.25 -2.58
N GLN A 54 4.99 -13.03 -3.45
CA GLN A 54 5.44 -11.70 -3.84
C GLN A 54 4.35 -10.91 -4.58
N ARG A 55 3.62 -11.56 -5.49
CA ARG A 55 2.53 -10.96 -6.26
C ARG A 55 1.38 -10.51 -5.37
N THR A 56 0.90 -11.42 -4.53
CA THR A 56 -0.22 -11.18 -3.61
C THR A 56 0.16 -10.14 -2.57
N SER A 57 1.35 -10.20 -1.98
CA SER A 57 1.79 -9.20 -1.01
C SER A 57 1.90 -7.81 -1.63
N ALA A 58 2.37 -7.71 -2.88
CA ALA A 58 2.45 -6.44 -3.59
C ALA A 58 1.04 -5.86 -3.88
N LEU A 59 0.10 -6.69 -4.35
CA LEU A 59 -1.29 -6.29 -4.56
C LEU A 59 -1.95 -5.81 -3.26
N VAL A 60 -1.80 -6.58 -2.18
CA VAL A 60 -2.35 -6.24 -0.86
C VAL A 60 -1.74 -4.94 -0.36
N GLY A 61 -0.42 -4.74 -0.51
CA GLY A 61 0.24 -3.49 -0.15
C GLY A 61 -0.32 -2.28 -0.89
N ILE A 62 -0.59 -2.42 -2.20
CA ILE A 62 -1.24 -1.37 -3.00
C ILE A 62 -2.67 -1.11 -2.52
N CYS A 63 -3.46 -2.16 -2.27
CA CYS A 63 -4.82 -2.03 -1.76
C CYS A 63 -4.89 -1.34 -0.39
N LEU A 64 -3.86 -1.51 0.44
CA LEU A 64 -3.76 -0.87 1.75
C LEU A 64 -3.53 0.66 1.66
N ASN A 65 -3.39 1.24 0.47
CA ASN A 65 -3.54 2.70 0.26
C ASN A 65 -4.94 3.22 0.61
N ILE A 66 -5.93 2.35 0.81
CA ILE A 66 -7.23 2.73 1.36
C ILE A 66 -7.09 3.29 2.79
N LEU A 67 -6.08 2.85 3.57
CA LEU A 67 -5.85 3.35 4.93
C LEU A 67 -5.55 4.86 4.98
N PRO A 68 -4.51 5.39 4.30
CA PRO A 68 -4.28 6.83 4.27
C PRO A 68 -5.45 7.58 3.61
N LEU A 69 -6.12 7.00 2.62
CA LEU A 69 -7.31 7.60 2.00
C LEU A 69 -8.45 7.79 3.03
N GLN A 70 -8.68 6.80 3.88
CA GLN A 70 -9.69 6.86 4.93
C GLN A 70 -9.32 7.86 6.04
N ILE A 71 -8.03 7.97 6.37
CA ILE A 71 -7.53 9.00 7.30
C ILE A 71 -7.73 10.41 6.71
N PHE A 72 -7.38 10.63 5.44
CA PHE A 72 -7.58 11.95 4.82
C PHE A 72 -9.06 12.31 4.65
N LYS A 73 -9.91 11.30 4.42
CA LYS A 73 -11.37 11.47 4.37
C LYS A 73 -11.94 11.93 5.71
N THR A 74 -11.51 11.35 6.83
CA THR A 74 -12.02 11.75 8.16
C THR A 74 -11.54 13.16 8.57
N GLN A 75 -10.45 13.64 7.97
CA GLN A 75 -9.90 14.97 8.19
C GLN A 75 -10.38 16.02 7.16
N TYR A 76 -11.33 15.69 6.28
CA TYR A 76 -11.85 16.57 5.23
C TYR A 76 -10.75 17.16 4.31
N MET A 77 -9.66 16.41 4.06
CA MET A 77 -8.53 16.84 3.24
C MET A 77 -8.70 16.44 1.77
N ASP A 78 -9.60 17.13 1.06
CA ASP A 78 -10.00 16.78 -0.32
C ASP A 78 -8.83 16.85 -1.32
N ARG A 79 -7.87 17.76 -1.15
CA ARG A 79 -6.72 17.88 -2.07
C ARG A 79 -5.72 16.77 -1.83
N ALA A 80 -5.46 16.41 -0.57
CA ALA A 80 -4.63 15.25 -0.22
C ALA A 80 -5.26 13.93 -0.73
N MET A 81 -6.58 13.77 -0.61
CA MET A 81 -7.29 12.60 -1.14
C MET A 81 -7.09 12.43 -2.66
N ARG A 82 -7.18 13.51 -3.44
CA ARG A 82 -6.90 13.46 -4.89
C ARG A 82 -5.44 13.12 -5.19
N GLY A 83 -4.53 13.58 -4.34
CA GLY A 83 -3.10 13.26 -4.43
C GLY A 83 -2.78 11.77 -4.22
N VAL A 84 -3.62 11.02 -3.51
CA VAL A 84 -3.44 9.56 -3.30
C VAL A 84 -3.79 8.75 -4.56
N ILE A 85 -4.73 9.23 -5.37
CA ILE A 85 -5.26 8.47 -6.52
C ILE A 85 -4.16 8.25 -7.57
N PHE A 86 -3.46 9.31 -7.96
CA PHE A 86 -2.43 9.25 -9.01
C PHE A 86 -1.33 8.21 -8.75
N PRO A 87 -0.63 8.21 -7.59
CA PRO A 87 0.37 7.20 -7.28
C PRO A 87 -0.24 5.80 -7.13
N THR A 88 -1.46 5.66 -6.61
CA THR A 88 -2.10 4.34 -6.48
C THR A 88 -2.35 3.72 -7.86
N VAL A 89 -2.87 4.50 -8.81
CA VAL A 89 -3.06 4.06 -10.20
C VAL A 89 -1.73 3.72 -10.85
N LEU A 90 -0.69 4.54 -10.63
CA LEU A 90 0.65 4.26 -11.13
C LEU A 90 1.21 2.93 -10.58
N TYR A 91 1.05 2.67 -9.29
CA TYR A 91 1.45 1.41 -8.67
C TYR A 91 0.71 0.21 -9.26
N VAL A 92 -0.60 0.32 -9.49
CA VAL A 92 -1.39 -0.72 -10.16
C VAL A 92 -0.88 -0.95 -11.58
N ALA A 93 -0.60 0.11 -12.34
CA ALA A 93 -0.07 -0.01 -13.70
C ALA A 93 1.32 -0.68 -13.72
N VAL A 94 2.22 -0.32 -12.81
CA VAL A 94 3.53 -0.95 -12.65
C VAL A 94 3.38 -2.42 -12.24
N TRP A 95 2.47 -2.73 -11.31
CA TRP A 95 2.20 -4.09 -10.89
C TRP A 95 1.68 -4.95 -12.04
N LEU A 96 0.73 -4.42 -12.84
CA LEU A 96 0.23 -5.11 -14.04
C LEU A 96 1.33 -5.29 -15.10
N TYR A 97 2.26 -4.35 -15.24
CA TYR A 97 3.39 -4.51 -16.15
C TYR A 97 4.35 -5.64 -15.70
N LEU A 98 4.63 -5.72 -14.40
CA LEU A 98 5.56 -6.71 -13.85
C LEU A 98 4.95 -8.11 -13.75
N PHE A 99 3.69 -8.21 -13.32
CA PHE A 99 3.04 -9.47 -12.97
C PHE A 99 1.86 -9.83 -13.88
N GLY A 100 1.34 -8.90 -14.68
CA GLY A 100 0.18 -9.15 -15.55
C GLY A 100 0.44 -10.22 -16.59
N SER A 101 1.66 -10.30 -17.13
CA SER A 101 2.05 -11.36 -18.08
C SER A 101 2.08 -12.77 -17.48
N SER A 102 2.09 -12.85 -16.15
CA SER A 102 2.17 -14.11 -15.42
C SER A 102 0.85 -14.49 -14.73
N VAL A 103 -0.18 -13.65 -14.85
CA VAL A 103 -1.52 -13.82 -14.27
C VAL A 103 -2.61 -13.91 -15.35
N LEU A 104 -2.41 -13.29 -16.53
CA LEU A 104 -3.24 -13.46 -17.73
C LEU A 104 -2.68 -14.56 -18.64
#